data_AF-A0A4Q6EFD3-F1
#
_entry.id   AF-A0A4Q6EFD3-F1
#
_cell.length_a   1.000
_cell.length_b   1.000
_cell.length_c   1.000
_cell.angle_alpha   90.00
_cell.angle_beta   90.00
_cell.angle_gamma   90.00
#
_symmetry.space_group_name_H-M   'P 1'
#
loop_
_entity.id
_entity.type
_entity.pdbx_description
1 polymer ?
#
loop_
_entity_poly.entity_id
_entity_poly.type
_entity_poly.pdbx_seq_one_letter_code
_entity_poly.pdbx_strand_id
1 'polypeptide(L)'
;MIYYASLYLMAAAYTFAGINHFRNPLMYLKIMPPFLPFPEFLVFASGVAEAGLGLALFFPATRVMAAWGIIALLIAVFPANIYMYQKGGAAFGMPDWALLLRLPLQILASHGAQTRVSSRPMVTKVPGKQSFRFIVLTGGPGAGKTAVMEAARQIFAKQLHILPEAASIVYSGGYPRLGTPVSIRSAQRAIFRVQEELERYAVDEGSTYVALCDRGICDGAAYWPDGADPFYQNIGLSREQVFARYHTVIHLRTPTLDMGYNLSNPMRTESPEQASQLDRRIEQVWEGHPSRFIVPATETFTEKLEHVTDLILAALPSAPMPARMPEGSASRYLL
;
A
#
# COMPACT_ATOMS: atom_id res chain seq x y z
N MET A 1 15.18 11.98 -7.95
CA MET A 1 16.36 11.99 -8.83
C MET A 1 17.05 10.63 -8.94
N ILE A 2 17.33 9.92 -7.84
CA ILE A 2 18.07 8.64 -7.84
C ILE A 2 17.43 7.55 -8.73
N TYR A 3 16.09 7.47 -8.76
CA TYR A 3 15.36 6.47 -9.55
C TYR A 3 15.56 6.58 -11.08
N TYR A 4 15.59 7.80 -11.61
CA TYR A 4 15.80 7.98 -13.04
C TYR A 4 17.25 7.69 -13.45
N ALA A 5 18.20 8.01 -12.56
CA ALA A 5 19.61 7.69 -12.77
C ALA A 5 19.84 6.17 -12.86
N SER A 6 19.24 5.38 -11.96
CA SER A 6 19.36 3.92 -12.01
C SER A 6 18.66 3.31 -13.23
N LEU A 7 17.50 3.83 -13.64
CA LEU A 7 16.80 3.39 -14.84
C LEU A 7 17.63 3.59 -16.11
N TYR A 8 18.18 4.80 -16.30
CA TYR A 8 18.97 5.10 -17.50
C TYR A 8 20.31 4.37 -17.52
N LEU A 9 20.92 4.17 -16.34
CA LEU A 9 22.12 3.34 -16.20
C LEU A 9 21.84 1.89 -16.62
N MET A 10 20.72 1.32 -16.17
CA MET A 10 20.30 -0.05 -16.53
C MET A 10 19.97 -0.17 -18.02
N ALA A 11 19.25 0.79 -18.58
CA ALA A 11 18.92 0.83 -20.01
C ALA A 11 20.20 0.86 -20.87
N ALA A 12 21.17 1.71 -20.50
CA ALA A 12 22.46 1.78 -21.17
C ALA A 12 23.25 0.46 -21.02
N ALA A 13 23.27 -0.14 -19.83
CA ALA A 13 23.98 -1.39 -19.57
C ALA A 13 23.45 -2.55 -20.42
N TYR A 14 22.13 -2.78 -20.46
CA TYR A 14 21.54 -3.84 -21.29
C TYR A 14 21.73 -3.57 -22.78
N THR A 15 21.59 -2.32 -23.22
CA THR A 15 21.83 -1.96 -24.62
C THR A 15 23.27 -2.27 -25.02
N PHE A 16 24.24 -1.90 -24.19
CA PHE A 16 25.66 -2.16 -24.44
C PHE A 16 26.00 -3.65 -24.38
N ALA A 17 25.47 -4.38 -23.39
CA ALA A 17 25.66 -5.82 -23.25
C ALA A 17 25.09 -6.59 -24.46
N GLY A 18 23.90 -6.21 -24.92
CA GLY A 18 23.29 -6.78 -26.12
C GLY A 18 24.12 -6.51 -27.37
N ILE A 19 24.62 -5.28 -27.54
CA ILE A 19 25.54 -4.95 -28.64
C ILE A 19 26.84 -5.76 -28.56
N ASN A 20 27.35 -6.03 -27.34
CA ASN A 20 28.58 -6.80 -27.15
C ASN A 20 28.46 -8.27 -27.60
N HIS A 21 27.26 -8.86 -27.63
CA HIS A 21 27.03 -10.20 -28.19
C HIS A 21 27.46 -10.29 -29.66
N PHE A 22 27.31 -9.20 -30.43
CA PHE A 22 27.71 -9.14 -31.83
C PHE A 22 29.19 -8.78 -32.00
N ARG A 23 29.76 -8.02 -31.06
CA ARG A 23 31.18 -7.59 -31.12
C ARG A 23 32.14 -8.68 -30.65
N ASN A 24 31.75 -9.48 -29.66
CA ASN A 24 32.57 -10.56 -29.10
C ASN A 24 31.74 -11.83 -28.83
N PRO A 25 31.18 -12.48 -29.87
CA PRO A 25 30.34 -13.67 -29.71
C PRO A 25 31.09 -14.85 -29.09
N LEU A 26 32.40 -14.95 -29.32
CA LEU A 26 33.25 -16.01 -28.80
C LEU A 26 33.27 -16.06 -27.25
N MET A 27 33.13 -14.92 -26.58
CA MET A 27 33.00 -14.87 -25.12
C MET A 27 31.74 -15.60 -24.64
N TYR A 28 30.62 -15.43 -25.36
CA TYR A 28 29.32 -15.99 -24.99
C TYR A 28 29.17 -17.46 -25.40
N LEU A 29 29.76 -17.85 -26.53
CA LEU A 29 29.78 -19.25 -26.97
C LEU A 29 30.57 -20.14 -25.99
N LYS A 30 31.65 -19.60 -25.43
CA LYS A 30 32.51 -20.28 -24.44
C LYS A 30 31.76 -20.64 -23.14
N ILE A 31 30.74 -19.88 -22.78
CA ILE A 31 29.95 -20.08 -21.55
C ILE A 31 28.66 -20.88 -21.81
N MET A 32 28.44 -21.35 -23.03
CA MET A 32 27.21 -22.07 -23.34
C MET A 32 27.22 -23.49 -22.77
N PRO A 33 26.15 -23.90 -22.06
CA PRO A 33 25.99 -25.29 -21.67
C PRO A 33 25.88 -26.23 -22.89
N PRO A 34 26.57 -27.38 -22.88
CA PRO A 34 26.62 -28.31 -24.02
C PRO A 34 25.28 -28.98 -24.34
N PHE A 35 24.29 -28.90 -23.45
CA PHE A 35 22.96 -29.47 -23.64
C PHE A 35 22.01 -28.53 -24.42
N LEU A 36 22.38 -27.27 -24.67
CA LEU A 36 21.57 -26.34 -25.44
C LEU A 36 21.84 -26.51 -26.95
N PRO A 37 20.79 -26.64 -27.78
CA PRO A 37 20.97 -26.75 -29.22
C PRO A 37 21.23 -25.39 -29.87
N PHE A 38 21.92 -25.39 -31.01
CA PHE A 38 22.15 -24.20 -31.86
C PHE A 38 22.78 -23.00 -31.13
N PRO A 39 24.02 -23.16 -30.64
CA PRO A 39 24.66 -22.18 -29.77
C PRO A 39 24.78 -20.77 -30.36
N GLU A 40 25.19 -20.69 -31.62
CA GLU A 40 25.37 -19.42 -32.33
C GLU A 40 24.05 -18.66 -32.50
N PHE A 41 22.97 -19.38 -32.81
CA PHE A 41 21.65 -18.80 -32.95
C PHE A 41 21.14 -18.27 -31.61
N LEU A 42 21.32 -19.02 -30.51
CA LEU A 42 20.86 -18.60 -29.19
C LEU A 42 21.60 -17.34 -28.71
N VAL A 43 22.92 -17.26 -28.89
CA VAL A 43 23.72 -16.06 -28.57
C VAL A 43 23.29 -14.86 -29.41
N PHE A 44 23.03 -15.08 -30.70
CA PHE A 44 22.54 -14.03 -31.58
C PHE A 44 21.14 -13.53 -31.16
N ALA A 45 20.20 -14.45 -30.94
CA ALA A 45 18.83 -14.15 -30.54
C ALA A 45 18.77 -13.44 -29.18
N SER A 46 19.55 -13.89 -28.21
CA SER A 46 19.65 -13.23 -26.90
C SER A 46 20.26 -11.83 -27.02
N GLY A 47 21.28 -11.64 -27.87
CA GLY A 47 21.87 -10.33 -28.14
C GLY A 47 20.89 -9.33 -28.75
N VAL A 48 20.09 -9.76 -29.74
CA VAL A 48 19.03 -8.92 -30.35
C VAL A 48 17.99 -8.55 -29.30
N ALA A 49 17.53 -9.52 -28.52
CA ALA A 49 16.56 -9.28 -27.46
C ALA A 49 17.09 -8.32 -26.39
N GLU A 50 18.32 -8.54 -25.90
CA GLU A 50 18.94 -7.72 -24.86
C GLU A 50 19.14 -6.27 -25.31
N ALA A 51 19.65 -6.07 -26.53
CA ALA A 51 19.86 -4.74 -27.10
C ALA A 51 18.53 -4.01 -27.34
N GLY A 52 17.55 -4.71 -27.94
CA GLY A 52 16.25 -4.14 -28.25
C GLY A 52 15.45 -3.77 -27.00
N LEU A 53 15.44 -4.65 -25.99
CA LEU A 53 14.75 -4.40 -24.73
C LEU A 53 15.47 -3.32 -23.89
N GLY A 54 16.80 -3.32 -23.89
CA GLY A 54 17.60 -2.26 -23.27
C GLY A 54 17.29 -0.88 -23.87
N LEU A 55 17.23 -0.79 -25.19
CA LEU A 55 16.87 0.44 -25.89
C LEU A 55 15.42 0.87 -25.60
N ALA A 56 14.50 -0.11 -25.55
CA ALA A 56 13.09 0.13 -25.24
C ALA A 56 12.85 0.67 -23.82
N LEU A 57 13.79 0.50 -22.88
CA LEU A 57 13.68 1.09 -21.53
C LEU A 57 13.82 2.62 -21.53
N PHE A 58 14.48 3.22 -22.53
CA PHE A 58 14.60 4.68 -22.62
C PHE A 58 13.23 5.35 -22.84
N PHE A 59 12.32 4.69 -23.56
CA PHE A 59 11.03 5.25 -23.95
C PHE A 59 9.92 4.92 -22.94
N PRO A 60 9.25 5.93 -22.35
CA PRO A 60 8.22 5.71 -21.33
C PRO A 60 7.08 4.76 -21.75
N ALA A 61 6.69 4.79 -23.03
CA ALA A 61 5.61 3.97 -23.57
C ALA A 61 5.92 2.46 -23.56
N THR A 62 7.20 2.08 -23.71
CA THR A 62 7.62 0.68 -23.82
C THR A 62 8.26 0.12 -22.56
N ARG A 63 8.53 0.95 -21.55
CA ARG A 63 9.24 0.56 -20.31
C ARG A 63 8.70 -0.67 -19.61
N VAL A 64 7.38 -0.78 -19.48
CA VAL A 64 6.76 -1.90 -18.77
C VAL A 64 6.95 -3.20 -19.55
N MET A 65 6.70 -3.18 -20.86
CA MET A 65 6.92 -4.34 -21.72
C MET A 65 8.39 -4.72 -21.79
N ALA A 66 9.28 -3.72 -21.90
CA ALA A 66 10.72 -3.91 -21.90
C ALA A 66 11.22 -4.54 -20.59
N ALA A 67 10.72 -4.07 -19.45
CA ALA A 67 11.07 -4.64 -18.14
C ALA A 67 10.63 -6.10 -18.01
N TRP A 68 9.39 -6.43 -18.40
CA TRP A 68 8.91 -7.82 -18.42
C TRP A 68 9.70 -8.69 -19.41
N GLY A 69 10.04 -8.15 -20.58
CA GLY A 69 10.88 -8.84 -21.56
C GLY A 69 12.28 -9.11 -21.04
N ILE A 70 12.90 -8.17 -20.33
CA ILE A 70 14.22 -8.36 -19.69
C ILE A 70 14.13 -9.44 -18.61
N ILE A 71 13.08 -9.45 -17.79
CA ILE A 71 12.86 -10.50 -16.80
C ILE A 71 12.77 -11.87 -17.48
N ALA A 72 11.96 -11.99 -18.54
CA ALA A 72 11.84 -13.24 -19.29
C ALA A 72 13.17 -13.67 -19.93
N LEU A 73 13.91 -12.73 -20.52
CA LEU A 73 15.23 -12.98 -21.10
C LEU A 73 16.23 -13.48 -20.05
N LEU A 74 16.27 -12.83 -18.87
CA LEU A 74 17.14 -13.23 -17.76
C LEU A 74 16.84 -14.64 -17.26
N ILE A 75 15.56 -15.03 -17.20
CA ILE A 75 15.13 -16.39 -16.88
C ILE A 75 15.63 -17.36 -17.96
N ALA A 76 15.49 -17.00 -19.24
CA ALA A 76 15.91 -17.85 -20.35
C ALA A 76 17.43 -18.08 -20.40
N VAL A 77 18.25 -17.07 -20.09
CA VAL A 77 19.73 -17.18 -20.06
C VAL A 77 20.27 -17.72 -18.74
N PHE A 78 19.41 -17.93 -17.74
CA PHE A 78 19.80 -18.41 -16.41
C PHE A 78 20.57 -19.75 -16.41
N PRO A 79 20.22 -20.77 -17.23
CA PRO A 79 21.00 -22.01 -17.32
C PRO A 79 22.46 -21.78 -17.73
N ALA A 80 22.74 -20.83 -18.62
CA ALA A 80 24.11 -20.46 -19.01
C ALA A 80 24.89 -19.81 -17.86
N ASN A 81 24.22 -19.01 -17.03
CA ASN A 81 24.82 -18.42 -15.83
C ASN A 81 25.18 -19.49 -14.79
N ILE A 82 24.32 -20.49 -14.58
CA ILE A 82 24.62 -21.62 -13.69
C ILE A 82 25.82 -22.40 -14.21
N TYR A 83 25.86 -22.70 -15.50
CA TYR A 83 26.96 -23.45 -16.11
C TYR A 83 28.30 -22.71 -15.98
N MET A 84 28.30 -21.39 -16.21
CA MET A 84 29.48 -20.56 -16.00
C MET A 84 29.96 -20.56 -14.55
N TYR A 85 29.05 -20.47 -13.58
CA TYR A 85 29.39 -20.55 -12.14
C TYR A 85 30.02 -21.90 -11.77
N GLN A 86 29.45 -23.01 -12.27
CA GLN A 86 29.96 -24.36 -12.04
C GLN A 86 31.37 -24.61 -12.63
N LYS A 87 31.76 -23.85 -13.66
CA LYS A 87 33.06 -23.95 -14.32
C LYS A 87 34.11 -22.96 -13.79
N GLY A 88 33.77 -22.15 -12.78
CA GLY A 88 34.63 -21.12 -12.19
C GLY A 88 34.68 -19.87 -13.05
N GLY A 89 33.98 -18.80 -12.66
CA GLY A 89 33.82 -17.56 -13.46
C GLY A 89 35.15 -16.88 -13.83
N ALA A 90 36.19 -17.08 -13.02
CA ALA A 90 37.57 -16.67 -13.30
C ALA A 90 38.15 -17.24 -14.62
N ALA A 91 37.68 -18.41 -15.09
CA ALA A 91 38.11 -19.01 -16.36
C ALA A 91 37.64 -18.22 -17.61
N PHE A 92 36.70 -17.29 -17.44
CA PHE A 92 36.15 -16.45 -18.52
C PHE A 92 36.45 -14.96 -18.35
N GLY A 93 37.34 -14.59 -17.43
CA GLY A 93 37.80 -13.20 -17.23
C GLY A 93 36.78 -12.29 -16.53
N MET A 94 35.77 -12.85 -15.86
CA MET A 94 34.77 -12.09 -15.09
C MET A 94 34.87 -12.40 -13.59
N PRO A 95 34.79 -11.40 -12.69
CA PRO A 95 34.78 -11.65 -11.25
C PRO A 95 33.50 -12.38 -10.80
N ASP A 96 33.63 -13.38 -9.93
CA ASP A 96 32.51 -14.21 -9.44
C ASP A 96 31.39 -13.40 -8.76
N TRP A 97 31.69 -12.19 -8.24
CA TRP A 97 30.69 -11.28 -7.65
C TRP A 97 29.76 -10.61 -8.69
N ALA A 98 30.22 -10.43 -9.94
CA ALA A 98 29.39 -9.91 -11.03
C ALA A 98 28.33 -10.93 -11.47
N LEU A 99 28.61 -12.22 -11.24
CA LEU A 99 27.71 -13.35 -11.47
C LEU A 99 26.65 -13.50 -10.36
N LEU A 100 27.05 -13.25 -9.11
CA LEU A 100 26.15 -13.25 -7.95
C LEU A 100 25.23 -12.01 -7.88
N LEU A 101 25.61 -10.89 -8.51
CA LEU A 101 24.77 -9.68 -8.62
C LEU A 101 23.50 -9.86 -9.46
N ARG A 102 23.33 -10.97 -10.19
CA ARG A 102 22.12 -11.28 -10.97
C ARG A 102 20.99 -11.93 -10.15
N LEU A 103 21.29 -12.59 -9.03
CA LEU A 103 20.29 -13.21 -8.16
C LEU A 103 19.43 -12.21 -7.34
N PRO A 104 19.95 -11.06 -6.85
CA PRO A 104 19.14 -10.09 -6.11
C PRO A 104 18.12 -9.34 -6.98
N LEU A 105 18.31 -9.25 -8.30
CA LEU A 105 17.37 -8.54 -9.18
C LEU A 105 16.08 -9.31 -9.45
N GLN A 106 16.06 -10.65 -9.29
CA GLN A 106 14.84 -11.46 -9.35
C GLN A 106 13.97 -11.29 -8.10
N ILE A 107 14.58 -11.01 -6.93
CA ILE A 107 13.88 -10.72 -5.68
C ILE A 107 13.46 -9.23 -5.61
N LEU A 108 14.25 -8.33 -6.18
CA LEU A 108 13.89 -6.92 -6.26
C LEU A 108 12.88 -6.63 -7.38
N ALA A 109 12.78 -7.45 -8.43
CA ALA A 109 11.69 -7.36 -9.41
C ALA A 109 10.36 -7.88 -8.84
N SER A 110 10.36 -8.87 -7.96
CA SER A 110 9.15 -9.29 -7.24
C SER A 110 8.69 -8.27 -6.18
N HIS A 111 9.61 -7.44 -5.65
CA HIS A 111 9.26 -6.34 -4.73
C HIS A 111 9.07 -4.98 -5.43
N GLY A 112 9.64 -4.79 -6.63
CA GLY A 112 9.55 -3.57 -7.44
C GLY A 112 8.41 -3.59 -8.45
N ALA A 113 7.84 -4.77 -8.76
CA ALA A 113 6.61 -4.90 -9.53
C ALA A 113 5.34 -4.79 -8.66
N GLN A 114 5.47 -4.77 -7.33
CA GLN A 114 4.36 -4.51 -6.40
C GLN A 114 4.22 -3.04 -6.00
N THR A 115 5.12 -2.15 -6.41
CA THR A 115 4.97 -0.70 -6.18
C THR A 115 4.28 0.05 -7.32
N ARG A 116 3.73 -0.67 -8.32
CA ARG A 116 2.40 -0.29 -8.82
C ARG A 116 1.35 -0.69 -7.78
N VAL A 117 1.47 -0.12 -6.58
CA VAL A 117 0.29 0.36 -5.90
C VAL A 117 -0.33 1.28 -6.90
N SER A 118 -1.38 0.74 -7.51
CA SER A 118 -2.25 1.40 -8.44
C SER A 118 -2.47 2.83 -7.97
N SER A 119 -1.74 3.77 -8.57
CA SER A 119 -2.15 5.14 -8.75
C SER A 119 -3.31 5.23 -9.74
N ARG A 120 -4.22 4.23 -9.74
CA ARG A 120 -5.59 4.52 -10.15
C ARG A 120 -6.10 5.49 -9.10
N PRO A 121 -6.58 6.68 -9.48
CA PRO A 121 -7.42 7.45 -8.57
C PRO A 121 -8.53 6.50 -8.09
N MET A 122 -8.60 6.28 -6.78
CA MET A 122 -9.60 5.40 -6.17
C MET A 122 -11.02 5.93 -6.37
N VAL A 123 -11.13 7.16 -6.88
CA VAL A 123 -12.32 7.69 -7.55
C VAL A 123 -12.18 7.47 -9.06
N THR A 124 -12.39 6.24 -9.52
CA THR A 124 -12.76 6.06 -10.93
C THR A 124 -14.22 6.47 -11.05
N LYS A 125 -14.47 7.71 -11.49
CA LYS A 125 -15.78 8.05 -12.09
C LYS A 125 -15.91 7.21 -13.35
N VAL A 126 -16.39 5.97 -13.20
CA VAL A 126 -16.90 5.20 -14.33
C VAL A 126 -18.26 5.82 -14.67
N PRO A 127 -18.46 6.37 -15.89
CA PRO A 127 -19.73 6.95 -16.28
C PRO A 127 -20.86 5.94 -16.05
N GLY A 128 -21.84 6.29 -15.20
CA GLY A 128 -22.98 5.43 -14.87
C GLY A 128 -22.85 4.53 -13.63
N LYS A 129 -21.70 4.50 -12.93
CA LYS A 129 -21.51 3.73 -11.68
C LYS A 129 -21.42 4.68 -10.48
N GLN A 130 -22.16 4.40 -9.40
CA GLN A 130 -22.12 5.15 -8.13
C GLN A 130 -20.66 5.23 -7.61
N SER A 131 -20.21 6.42 -7.19
CA SER A 131 -18.88 6.59 -6.60
C SER A 131 -18.85 6.06 -5.17
N PHE A 132 -17.91 5.16 -4.85
CA PHE A 132 -17.73 4.63 -3.50
C PHE A 132 -17.35 5.76 -2.52
N ARG A 133 -17.97 5.80 -1.34
CA ARG A 133 -17.74 6.83 -0.31
C ARG A 133 -17.12 6.24 0.94
N PHE A 134 -15.99 6.78 1.38
CA PHE A 134 -15.42 6.46 2.69
C PHE A 134 -15.82 7.53 3.71
N ILE A 135 -16.38 7.08 4.83
CA ILE A 135 -16.64 7.87 6.03
C ILE A 135 -15.61 7.44 7.06
N VAL A 136 -14.87 8.37 7.65
CA VAL A 136 -13.89 8.08 8.69
C VAL A 136 -14.43 8.51 10.04
N LEU A 137 -14.39 7.59 11.00
CA LEU A 137 -14.54 7.91 12.42
C LEU A 137 -13.15 8.02 13.05
N THR A 138 -12.74 9.23 13.41
CA THR A 138 -11.43 9.53 14.01
C THR A 138 -11.57 10.15 15.39
N GLY A 139 -10.46 10.38 16.08
CA GLY A 139 -10.40 10.97 17.41
C GLY A 139 -9.37 10.32 18.33
N GLY A 140 -9.08 10.96 19.45
CA GLY A 140 -8.16 10.44 20.47
C GLY A 140 -8.61 9.12 21.11
N PRO A 141 -7.71 8.43 21.83
CA PRO A 141 -8.08 7.37 22.75
C PRO A 141 -9.15 7.89 23.73
N GLY A 142 -10.16 7.09 24.06
CA GLY A 142 -11.23 7.55 24.96
C GLY A 142 -12.45 8.18 24.31
N ALA A 143 -12.39 8.57 23.03
CA ALA A 143 -13.48 9.31 22.39
C ALA A 143 -14.81 8.53 22.20
N GLY A 144 -14.79 7.20 22.37
CA GLY A 144 -15.98 6.35 22.22
C GLY A 144 -16.13 5.71 20.83
N LYS A 145 -15.10 5.76 19.98
CA LYS A 145 -15.12 5.22 18.60
C LYS A 145 -15.64 3.79 18.54
N THR A 146 -15.06 2.86 19.31
CA THR A 146 -15.46 1.44 19.29
C THR A 146 -16.95 1.24 19.59
N ALA A 147 -17.50 1.98 20.55
CA ALA A 147 -18.93 1.90 20.89
C ALA A 147 -19.82 2.44 19.76
N VAL A 148 -19.41 3.54 19.13
CA VAL A 148 -20.08 4.10 17.95
C VAL A 148 -19.98 3.14 16.75
N MET A 149 -18.83 2.50 16.53
CA MET A 149 -18.63 1.51 15.48
C MET A 149 -19.55 0.29 15.67
N GLU A 150 -19.70 -0.19 16.90
CA GLU A 150 -20.60 -1.31 17.22
C GLU A 150 -22.07 -0.92 17.03
N ALA A 151 -22.48 0.26 17.49
CA ALA A 151 -23.82 0.77 17.23
C ALA A 151 -24.08 0.92 15.72
N ALA A 152 -23.12 1.45 14.96
CA ALA A 152 -23.22 1.56 13.51
C ALA A 152 -23.33 0.19 12.82
N ARG A 153 -22.68 -0.87 13.33
CA ARG A 153 -22.85 -2.25 12.83
C ARG A 153 -24.28 -2.71 12.95
N GLN A 154 -24.98 -2.35 14.02
CA GLN A 154 -26.36 -2.77 14.23
C GLN A 154 -27.34 -1.91 13.42
N ILE A 155 -27.16 -0.59 13.42
CA ILE A 155 -28.05 0.36 12.74
C ILE A 155 -27.93 0.26 11.21
N PHE A 156 -26.71 0.08 10.69
CA PHE A 156 -26.41 0.16 9.26
C PHE A 156 -25.91 -1.16 8.65
N ALA A 157 -26.20 -2.31 9.25
CA ALA A 157 -25.69 -3.64 8.88
C ALA A 157 -25.77 -4.00 7.38
N LYS A 158 -26.68 -3.37 6.63
CA LYS A 158 -26.92 -3.60 5.20
C LYS A 158 -26.55 -2.40 4.31
N GLN A 159 -26.19 -1.28 4.91
CA GLN A 159 -25.96 -0.02 4.22
C GLN A 159 -24.48 0.37 4.19
N LEU A 160 -23.66 -0.14 5.11
CA LEU A 160 -22.26 0.23 5.24
C LEU A 160 -21.36 -1.00 5.31
N HIS A 161 -20.21 -0.93 4.64
CA HIS A 161 -19.05 -1.73 5.01
C HIS A 161 -18.38 -1.15 6.25
N ILE A 162 -18.15 -1.95 7.28
CA ILE A 162 -17.54 -1.45 8.52
C ILE A 162 -16.14 -2.00 8.64
N LEU A 163 -15.17 -1.11 8.40
CA LEU A 163 -13.76 -1.46 8.37
C LEU A 163 -13.16 -1.32 9.78
N PRO A 164 -12.54 -2.39 10.31
CA PRO A 164 -11.92 -2.39 11.64
C PRO A 164 -10.68 -1.48 11.69
N GLU A 165 -10.24 -1.14 12.89
CA GLU A 165 -9.04 -0.33 13.10
C GLU A 165 -7.79 -1.10 12.66
N ALA A 166 -7.09 -0.58 11.65
CA ALA A 166 -5.87 -1.19 11.11
C ALA A 166 -4.76 -1.35 12.17
N ALA A 167 -4.63 -0.39 13.09
CA ALA A 167 -3.68 -0.47 14.20
C ALA A 167 -3.97 -1.65 15.14
N SER A 168 -5.24 -1.87 15.48
CA SER A 168 -5.64 -2.99 16.32
C SER A 168 -5.30 -4.33 15.66
N ILE A 169 -5.54 -4.50 14.35
CA ILE A 169 -5.16 -5.71 13.59
C ILE A 169 -3.64 -5.94 13.65
N VAL A 170 -2.85 -4.90 13.37
CA VAL A 170 -1.39 -4.98 13.34
C VAL A 170 -0.84 -5.39 14.72
N TYR A 171 -1.29 -4.73 15.78
CA TYR A 171 -0.80 -5.02 17.14
C TYR A 171 -1.34 -6.34 17.70
N SER A 172 -2.60 -6.70 17.43
CA SER A 172 -3.13 -8.02 17.83
C SER A 172 -2.42 -9.17 17.12
N GLY A 173 -1.89 -8.92 15.92
CA GLY A 173 -1.04 -9.86 15.18
C GLY A 173 0.40 -9.98 15.72
N GLY A 174 0.74 -9.30 16.82
CA GLY A 174 2.05 -9.41 17.49
C GLY A 174 3.10 -8.42 16.99
N TYR A 175 2.73 -7.36 16.26
CA TYR A 175 3.69 -6.35 15.83
C TYR A 175 4.31 -5.61 17.03
N PRO A 176 5.64 -5.42 17.09
CA PRO A 176 6.30 -4.80 18.25
C PRO A 176 5.88 -3.34 18.49
N ARG A 177 5.56 -2.99 19.74
CA ARG A 177 5.19 -1.63 20.18
C ARG A 177 6.22 -1.06 21.17
N LEU A 178 7.42 -0.79 20.69
CA LEU A 178 8.57 -0.40 21.52
C LEU A 178 8.67 1.11 21.79
N GLY A 179 7.84 1.94 21.14
CA GLY A 179 7.79 3.39 21.37
C GLY A 179 9.00 4.19 20.84
N THR A 180 10.04 3.54 20.32
CA THR A 180 11.16 4.23 19.68
C THR A 180 10.73 4.86 18.34
N PRO A 181 11.36 5.95 17.86
CA PRO A 181 11.03 6.54 16.57
C PRO A 181 11.07 5.52 15.42
N VAL A 182 12.02 4.59 15.44
CA VAL A 182 12.12 3.51 14.44
C VAL A 182 10.93 2.55 14.53
N SER A 183 10.55 2.12 15.74
CA SER A 183 9.38 1.25 15.95
C SER A 183 8.10 1.93 15.50
N ILE A 184 7.92 3.23 15.83
CA ILE A 184 6.75 4.01 15.44
C ILE A 184 6.67 4.14 13.91
N ARG A 185 7.75 4.56 13.24
CA ARG A 185 7.76 4.69 11.77
C ARG A 185 7.44 3.36 11.08
N SER A 186 7.99 2.25 11.59
CA SER A 186 7.74 0.92 11.03
C SER A 186 6.30 0.46 11.25
N ALA A 187 5.75 0.65 12.45
CA ALA A 187 4.35 0.36 12.74
C ALA A 187 3.41 1.21 11.88
N GLN A 188 3.64 2.51 11.75
CA GLN A 188 2.79 3.40 10.95
C GLN A 188 2.77 3.03 9.45
N ARG A 189 3.89 2.57 8.89
CA ARG A 189 3.90 2.00 7.53
C ARG A 189 3.07 0.73 7.42
N ALA A 190 3.17 -0.17 8.40
CA ALA A 190 2.38 -1.40 8.40
C ALA A 190 0.87 -1.10 8.52
N ILE A 191 0.51 -0.20 9.43
CA ILE A 191 -0.87 0.28 9.64
C ILE A 191 -1.42 0.90 8.35
N PHE A 192 -0.63 1.75 7.68
CA PHE A 192 -1.01 2.32 6.39
C PHE A 192 -1.32 1.25 5.34
N ARG A 193 -0.51 0.20 5.22
CA ARG A 193 -0.75 -0.89 4.26
C ARG A 193 -2.00 -1.71 4.59
N VAL A 194 -2.22 -2.01 5.87
CA VAL A 194 -3.45 -2.69 6.30
C VAL A 194 -4.68 -1.82 6.02
N GLN A 195 -4.62 -0.52 6.34
CA GLN A 195 -5.69 0.42 6.04
C GLN A 195 -5.99 0.49 4.53
N GLU A 196 -4.94 0.56 3.70
CA GLU A 196 -5.08 0.61 2.24
C GLU A 196 -5.75 -0.66 1.67
N GLU A 197 -5.40 -1.83 2.17
CA GLU A 197 -6.01 -3.09 1.72
C GLU A 197 -7.43 -3.27 2.27
N LEU A 198 -7.75 -2.80 3.48
CA LEU A 198 -9.13 -2.77 3.99
C LEU A 198 -10.03 -1.89 3.11
N GLU A 199 -9.53 -0.71 2.70
CA GLU A 199 -10.24 0.18 1.79
C GLU A 199 -10.43 -0.46 0.41
N ARG A 200 -9.40 -1.10 -0.13
CA ARG A 200 -9.49 -1.82 -1.41
C ARG A 200 -10.49 -2.96 -1.35
N TYR A 201 -10.43 -3.78 -0.29
CA TYR A 201 -11.38 -4.86 -0.05
C TYR A 201 -12.82 -4.35 -0.07
N ALA A 202 -13.12 -3.24 0.61
CA ALA A 202 -14.46 -2.67 0.64
C ALA A 202 -14.99 -2.28 -0.75
N VAL A 203 -14.11 -1.74 -1.60
CA VAL A 203 -14.43 -1.33 -2.97
C VAL A 203 -14.63 -2.55 -3.88
N ASP A 204 -13.74 -3.54 -3.78
CA ASP A 204 -13.73 -4.70 -4.65
C ASP A 204 -14.85 -5.70 -4.32
N GLU A 205 -15.19 -5.85 -3.03
CA GLU A 205 -16.31 -6.69 -2.58
C GLU A 205 -17.66 -6.19 -3.14
N GLY A 206 -17.79 -4.88 -3.36
CA GLY A 206 -18.87 -4.28 -4.15
C GLY A 206 -20.31 -4.47 -3.62
N SER A 207 -20.48 -5.02 -2.42
CA SER A 207 -21.80 -5.30 -1.82
C SER A 207 -22.49 -4.07 -1.23
N THR A 208 -21.76 -2.96 -1.03
CA THR A 208 -22.31 -1.62 -0.73
C THR A 208 -21.47 -0.56 -1.46
N TYR A 209 -21.91 0.70 -1.42
CA TYR A 209 -21.18 1.84 -2.00
C TYR A 209 -20.57 2.77 -0.94
N VAL A 210 -20.64 2.41 0.35
CA VAL A 210 -20.17 3.26 1.43
C VAL A 210 -19.47 2.41 2.49
N ALA A 211 -18.31 2.85 2.96
CA ALA A 211 -17.63 2.24 4.09
C ALA A 211 -17.44 3.24 5.25
N LEU A 212 -17.61 2.76 6.47
CA LEU A 212 -17.25 3.44 7.71
C LEU A 212 -15.94 2.86 8.24
N CYS A 213 -14.89 3.67 8.29
CA CYS A 213 -13.56 3.29 8.77
C CYS A 213 -13.36 3.69 10.23
N ASP A 214 -12.90 2.76 11.07
CA ASP A 214 -12.29 3.11 12.36
C ASP A 214 -10.87 3.64 12.12
N ARG A 215 -10.74 4.97 12.06
CA ARG A 215 -9.58 5.75 11.59
C ARG A 215 -9.35 5.73 10.07
N GLY A 216 -8.66 6.77 9.60
CA GLY A 216 -8.19 6.88 8.21
C GLY A 216 -6.67 7.04 8.15
N ILE A 217 -6.13 7.08 6.92
CA ILE A 217 -4.68 7.18 6.67
C ILE A 217 -4.06 8.42 7.34
N CYS A 218 -4.76 9.55 7.36
CA CYS A 218 -4.26 10.78 7.99
C CYS A 218 -4.01 10.62 9.49
N ASP A 219 -4.75 9.77 10.20
CA ASP A 219 -4.50 9.51 11.63
C ASP A 219 -3.05 9.07 11.87
N GLY A 220 -2.44 8.31 10.95
CA GLY A 220 -1.05 7.86 11.09
C GLY A 220 -0.03 9.00 11.14
N ALA A 221 -0.32 10.12 10.49
CA ALA A 221 0.50 11.32 10.53
C ALA A 221 0.56 11.92 11.95
N ALA A 222 -0.50 11.77 12.75
CA ALA A 222 -0.54 12.26 14.13
C ALA A 222 0.39 11.46 15.06
N TYR A 223 0.75 10.23 14.67
CA TYR A 223 1.69 9.39 15.42
C TYR A 223 3.12 9.48 14.88
N TRP A 224 3.35 10.08 13.71
CA TRP A 224 4.68 10.13 13.13
C TRP A 224 5.62 11.02 13.95
N PRO A 225 6.86 10.58 14.26
CA PRO A 225 7.74 11.29 15.18
C PRO A 225 8.26 12.62 14.61
N ASP A 226 8.36 12.74 13.28
CA ASP A 226 8.98 13.89 12.60
C ASP A 226 7.96 14.90 12.05
N GLY A 227 6.68 14.76 12.42
CA GLY A 227 5.58 15.57 11.89
C GLY A 227 4.87 14.93 10.69
N ALA A 228 3.84 15.62 10.20
CA ALA A 228 2.91 15.05 9.21
C ALA A 228 3.50 14.94 7.80
N ASP A 229 4.26 15.94 7.33
CA ASP A 229 4.78 15.93 5.95
C ASP A 229 5.75 14.76 5.69
N PRO A 230 6.70 14.42 6.60
CA PRO A 230 7.54 13.24 6.43
C PRO A 230 6.75 11.92 6.39
N PHE A 231 5.59 11.83 7.07
CA PHE A 231 4.73 10.65 6.96
C PHE A 231 4.19 10.47 5.53
N TYR A 232 3.63 11.53 4.95
CA TYR A 232 3.09 11.52 3.59
C TYR A 232 4.17 11.16 2.55
N GLN A 233 5.37 11.75 2.68
CA GLN A 233 6.53 11.40 1.86
C GLN A 233 6.91 9.92 2.00
N ASN A 234 6.82 9.35 3.20
CA ASN A 234 7.21 7.97 3.46
C ASN A 234 6.22 6.95 2.90
N ILE A 235 4.93 7.26 2.90
CA ILE A 235 3.90 6.42 2.30
C ILE A 235 3.74 6.66 0.79
N GLY A 236 4.39 7.69 0.25
CA GLY A 236 4.40 8.01 -1.18
C GLY A 236 3.13 8.67 -1.69
N LEU A 237 2.39 9.37 -0.82
CA LEU A 237 1.15 10.08 -1.15
C LEU A 237 1.26 11.55 -0.73
N SER A 238 0.56 12.46 -1.40
CA SER A 238 0.35 13.82 -0.91
C SER A 238 -0.84 13.87 0.05
N ARG A 239 -0.91 14.90 0.90
CA ARG A 239 -2.05 15.12 1.81
C ARG A 239 -3.36 15.26 1.04
N GLU A 240 -3.34 15.95 -0.09
CA GLU A 240 -4.50 16.17 -0.96
C GLU A 240 -4.99 14.84 -1.56
N GLN A 241 -4.06 13.95 -1.95
CA GLN A 241 -4.41 12.62 -2.43
C GLN A 241 -5.08 11.79 -1.34
N VAL A 242 -4.62 11.89 -0.08
CA VAL A 242 -5.26 11.20 1.05
C VAL A 242 -6.63 11.81 1.36
N PHE A 243 -6.75 13.13 1.39
CA PHE A 243 -8.03 13.82 1.62
C PHE A 243 -9.07 13.44 0.57
N ALA A 244 -8.69 13.38 -0.71
CA ALA A 244 -9.59 13.00 -1.80
C ALA A 244 -10.15 11.56 -1.69
N ARG A 245 -9.60 10.71 -0.81
CA ARG A 245 -10.11 9.35 -0.56
C ARG A 245 -11.35 9.36 0.33
N TYR A 246 -11.46 10.33 1.24
CA TYR A 246 -12.48 10.35 2.27
C TYR A 246 -13.57 11.34 1.90
N HIS A 247 -14.81 10.86 1.86
CA HIS A 247 -15.96 11.72 1.62
C HIS A 247 -16.27 12.56 2.85
N THR A 248 -16.25 11.93 4.04
CA THR A 248 -16.62 12.58 5.30
C THR A 248 -15.68 12.15 6.42
N VAL A 249 -15.25 13.11 7.23
CA VAL A 249 -14.41 12.88 8.42
C VAL A 249 -15.19 13.31 9.65
N ILE A 250 -15.45 12.37 10.56
CA ILE A 250 -16.15 12.59 11.82
C ILE A 250 -15.11 12.43 12.94
N HIS A 251 -14.71 13.56 13.54
CA HIS A 251 -13.76 13.59 14.65
C HIS A 251 -14.53 13.54 15.98
N LEU A 252 -14.40 12.45 16.73
CA LEU A 252 -14.94 12.35 18.08
C LEU A 252 -13.95 12.91 19.09
N ARG A 253 -14.39 13.86 19.91
CA ARG A 253 -13.55 14.38 21.01
C ARG A 253 -13.42 13.39 22.16
N THR A 254 -12.20 13.27 22.65
CA THR A 254 -11.92 12.62 23.93
C THR A 254 -12.50 13.45 25.08
N PRO A 255 -13.27 12.85 26.00
CA PRO A 255 -13.77 13.53 27.19
C PRO A 255 -12.62 14.08 28.05
N THR A 256 -12.83 15.23 28.64
CA THR A 256 -11.94 15.81 29.64
C THR A 256 -12.08 15.08 30.98
N LEU A 257 -11.10 15.25 31.88
CA LEU A 257 -11.04 14.55 33.18
C LEU A 257 -12.28 14.74 34.05
N ASP A 258 -12.88 15.93 33.98
CA ASP A 258 -14.12 16.35 34.64
C ASP A 258 -15.38 15.65 34.10
N MET A 259 -15.31 15.03 32.91
CA MET A 259 -16.42 14.31 32.28
C MET A 259 -16.29 12.77 32.33
N GLY A 260 -15.61 12.23 33.35
CA GLY A 260 -15.62 10.79 33.62
C GLY A 260 -14.71 9.96 32.69
N TYR A 261 -13.47 10.42 32.47
CA TYR A 261 -12.48 9.67 31.69
C TYR A 261 -12.25 8.27 32.29
N ASN A 262 -12.74 7.23 31.60
CA ASN A 262 -12.72 5.86 32.11
C ASN A 262 -11.31 5.25 32.05
N LEU A 263 -10.74 4.97 33.23
CA LEU A 263 -9.38 4.44 33.44
C LEU A 263 -9.27 2.91 33.27
N SER A 264 -10.36 2.20 33.01
CA SER A 264 -10.42 0.72 33.13
C SER A 264 -9.98 -0.09 31.90
N ASN A 265 -9.50 0.54 30.81
CA ASN A 265 -9.12 -0.21 29.60
C ASN A 265 -7.64 -0.66 29.65
N PRO A 266 -7.34 -1.96 29.83
CA PRO A 266 -5.96 -2.46 30.00
C PRO A 266 -5.08 -2.32 28.74
N MET A 267 -5.67 -2.02 27.58
CA MET A 267 -4.93 -1.72 26.34
C MET A 267 -4.52 -0.24 26.23
N ARG A 268 -5.00 0.64 27.12
CA ARG A 268 -4.61 2.05 27.15
C ARG A 268 -3.29 2.21 27.89
N THR A 269 -2.35 2.82 27.20
CA THR A 269 -0.99 3.07 27.68
C THR A 269 -0.74 4.54 28.01
N GLU A 270 -1.69 5.42 27.65
CA GLU A 270 -1.58 6.87 27.69
C GLU A 270 -2.34 7.50 28.86
N SER A 271 -1.75 8.53 29.49
CA SER A 271 -2.44 9.36 30.49
C SER A 271 -3.58 10.19 29.85
N PRO A 272 -4.53 10.71 30.63
CA PRO A 272 -5.59 11.59 30.13
C PRO A 272 -5.06 12.82 29.38
N GLU A 273 -3.97 13.42 29.85
CA GLU A 273 -3.31 14.56 29.20
C GLU A 273 -2.67 14.13 27.88
N GLN A 274 -2.02 12.98 27.86
CA GLN A 274 -1.44 12.41 26.64
C GLN A 274 -2.54 12.08 25.61
N ALA A 275 -3.67 11.55 26.05
CA ALA A 275 -4.82 11.28 25.19
C ALA A 275 -5.42 12.58 24.61
N SER A 276 -5.51 13.65 25.40
CA SER A 276 -5.95 14.97 24.95
C SER A 276 -4.96 15.61 23.96
N GLN A 277 -3.65 15.52 24.23
CA GLN A 277 -2.62 16.00 23.29
C GLN A 277 -2.68 15.25 21.96
N LEU A 278 -2.87 13.93 22.02
CA LEU A 278 -3.02 13.10 20.84
C LEU A 278 -4.31 13.40 20.08
N ASP A 279 -5.44 13.65 20.76
CA ASP A 279 -6.69 14.09 20.13
C ASP A 279 -6.49 15.36 19.31
N ARG A 280 -5.80 16.36 19.88
CA ARG A 280 -5.47 17.60 19.17
C ARG A 280 -4.59 17.36 17.95
N ARG A 281 -3.57 16.50 18.06
CA ARG A 281 -2.72 16.13 16.91
C ARG A 281 -3.52 15.44 15.81
N ILE A 282 -4.42 14.53 16.18
CA ILE A 282 -5.31 13.84 15.23
C ILE A 282 -6.23 14.85 14.55
N GLU A 283 -6.78 15.82 15.28
CA GLU A 283 -7.60 16.85 14.64
C GLU A 283 -6.78 17.67 13.62
N GLN A 284 -5.56 18.06 13.99
CA GLN A 284 -4.71 18.94 13.17
C GLN A 284 -4.35 18.29 11.82
N VAL A 285 -4.09 16.99 11.81
CA VAL A 285 -3.75 16.28 10.55
C VAL A 285 -4.93 16.22 9.57
N TRP A 286 -6.16 16.37 10.07
CA TRP A 286 -7.40 16.45 9.27
C TRP A 286 -7.83 17.88 8.94
N GLU A 287 -7.11 18.91 9.41
CA GLU A 287 -7.44 20.31 9.13
C GLU A 287 -7.50 20.58 7.61
N GLY A 288 -8.43 21.42 7.16
CA GLY A 288 -8.61 21.72 5.73
C GLY A 288 -9.32 20.64 4.89
N HIS A 289 -9.71 19.50 5.47
CA HIS A 289 -10.58 18.56 4.75
C HIS A 289 -11.98 19.18 4.54
N PRO A 290 -12.55 19.14 3.31
CA PRO A 290 -13.73 19.94 2.96
C PRO A 290 -15.03 19.51 3.67
N SER A 291 -15.12 18.25 4.08
CA SER A 291 -16.27 17.69 4.81
C SER A 291 -15.82 17.06 6.12
N ARG A 292 -15.31 17.91 7.03
CA ARG A 292 -14.87 17.53 8.37
C ARG A 292 -15.87 18.04 9.41
N PHE A 293 -16.31 17.15 10.29
CA PHE A 293 -17.21 17.43 11.39
C PHE A 293 -16.55 17.04 12.71
N ILE A 294 -16.72 17.87 13.74
CA ILE A 294 -16.20 17.62 15.09
C ILE A 294 -17.40 17.37 15.99
N VAL A 295 -17.47 16.17 16.56
CA VAL A 295 -18.48 15.82 17.56
C VAL A 295 -17.87 16.05 18.94
N PRO A 296 -18.39 17.01 19.73
CA PRO A 296 -17.85 17.31 21.05
C PRO A 296 -18.03 16.12 22.01
N ALA A 297 -17.36 16.19 23.15
CA ALA A 297 -17.70 15.31 24.26
C ALA A 297 -19.10 15.72 24.78
N THR A 298 -19.96 14.73 24.98
CA THR A 298 -21.33 14.88 25.47
C THR A 298 -21.45 14.21 26.84
N GLU A 299 -22.43 14.60 27.64
CA GLU A 299 -22.71 13.99 28.94
C GLU A 299 -23.22 12.56 28.78
N THR A 300 -24.05 12.32 27.76
CA THR A 300 -24.61 11.00 27.47
C THR A 300 -24.04 10.41 26.18
N PHE A 301 -23.88 9.08 26.14
CA PHE A 301 -23.48 8.39 24.92
C PHE A 301 -24.54 8.48 23.82
N THR A 302 -25.81 8.55 24.19
CA THR A 302 -26.95 8.62 23.26
C THR A 302 -26.90 9.87 22.39
N GLU A 303 -26.70 11.06 22.98
CA GLU A 303 -26.56 12.32 22.22
C GLU A 303 -25.41 12.26 21.20
N LYS A 304 -24.26 11.70 21.63
CA LYS A 304 -23.12 11.50 20.73
C LYS A 304 -23.48 10.57 19.58
N LEU A 305 -24.16 9.47 19.87
CA LEU A 305 -24.56 8.49 18.87
C LEU A 305 -25.57 9.09 17.87
N GLU A 306 -26.53 9.89 18.33
CA GLU A 306 -27.49 10.61 17.49
C GLU A 306 -26.77 11.53 16.50
N HIS A 307 -25.88 12.40 16.99
CA HIS A 307 -25.08 13.29 16.13
C HIS A 307 -24.25 12.53 15.09
N VAL A 308 -23.60 11.42 15.48
CA VAL A 308 -22.82 10.63 14.54
C VAL A 308 -23.72 9.94 13.52
N THR A 309 -24.87 9.44 13.94
CA THR A 309 -25.84 8.77 13.07
C THR A 309 -26.36 9.72 12.01
N ASP A 310 -26.71 10.96 12.38
CA ASP A 310 -27.15 11.99 11.46
C ASP A 310 -26.09 12.33 10.41
N LEU A 311 -24.83 12.45 10.84
CA LEU A 311 -23.70 12.70 9.93
C LEU A 311 -23.46 11.52 8.97
N ILE A 312 -23.61 10.29 9.44
CA ILE A 312 -23.51 9.09 8.60
C ILE A 312 -24.65 9.07 7.58
N LEU A 313 -25.89 9.31 8.00
CA LEU A 313 -27.07 9.36 7.13
C LEU A 313 -26.93 10.43 6.05
N ALA A 314 -26.43 11.63 6.40
CA ALA A 314 -26.17 12.71 5.46
C ALA A 314 -25.09 12.35 4.41
N ALA A 315 -24.17 11.44 4.74
CA ALA A 315 -23.12 10.98 3.84
C ALA A 315 -23.56 9.82 2.92
N LEU A 316 -24.70 9.17 3.19
CA LEU A 316 -25.21 8.09 2.34
C LEU A 316 -25.66 8.61 0.96
N PRO A 317 -25.53 7.80 -0.11
CA PRO A 317 -26.05 8.15 -1.42
C PRO A 317 -27.58 8.12 -1.45
N SER A 318 -28.18 9.00 -2.26
CA SER A 318 -29.64 9.20 -2.37
C SER A 318 -30.38 8.08 -3.11
N ALA A 319 -29.65 7.18 -3.78
CA ALA A 319 -30.19 6.14 -4.66
C ALA A 319 -30.28 4.78 -3.93
N PRO A 320 -31.21 3.89 -4.33
CA PRO A 320 -31.39 2.59 -3.69
C PRO A 320 -30.10 1.75 -3.76
N MET A 321 -29.71 1.19 -2.63
CA MET A 321 -28.59 0.26 -2.52
C MET A 321 -28.85 -1.02 -3.31
N PRO A 322 -27.83 -1.63 -3.93
CA PRO A 322 -27.99 -2.85 -4.69
C PRO A 322 -28.45 -3.97 -3.76
N ALA A 323 -29.47 -4.72 -4.16
CA ALA A 323 -29.88 -5.93 -3.45
C ALA A 323 -28.71 -6.92 -3.45
N ARG A 324 -28.31 -7.40 -2.26
CA ARG A 324 -27.22 -8.37 -2.11
C ARG A 324 -27.54 -9.61 -2.95
N MET A 325 -26.58 -10.10 -3.74
CA MET A 325 -26.65 -11.45 -4.29
C MET A 325 -26.81 -12.44 -3.12
N PRO A 326 -27.70 -13.45 -3.22
CA PRO A 326 -27.98 -14.36 -2.11
C PRO A 326 -26.72 -15.08 -1.63
N GLU A 327 -26.60 -15.21 -0.30
CA GLU A 327 -25.51 -15.90 0.39
C GLU A 327 -25.44 -17.37 -0.06
N GLY A 328 -24.53 -17.68 -0.98
CA GLY A 328 -24.40 -19.05 -1.50
C GLY A 328 -23.05 -19.41 -2.13
N SER A 329 -22.11 -18.48 -2.33
CA SER A 329 -20.84 -18.79 -3.01
C SER A 329 -19.59 -18.74 -2.13
N ALA A 330 -19.70 -18.36 -0.85
CA ALA A 330 -18.55 -18.16 0.05
C ALA A 330 -17.99 -19.46 0.68
N SER A 331 -18.44 -20.65 0.26
CA SER A 331 -17.98 -21.92 0.86
C SER A 331 -16.73 -22.53 0.21
N ARG A 332 -15.99 -21.81 -0.66
CA ARG A 332 -14.84 -22.39 -1.39
C ARG A 332 -13.45 -21.96 -0.93
N TYR A 333 -13.31 -21.16 0.14
CA TYR A 333 -12.00 -20.68 0.61
C TYR A 333 -11.77 -20.85 2.11
N LEU A 334 -12.16 -22.00 2.66
CA LEU A 334 -11.66 -22.48 3.95
C LEU A 334 -11.06 -23.88 3.75
N LEU A 335 -9.76 -23.91 3.43
CA LEU A 335 -8.84 -25.00 3.74
C LEU A 335 -7.49 -24.40 4.15
#